data_AF-A0A7X7LEI4-F1
#
_entry.id   AF-A0A7X7LEI4-F1
#
_cell.length_a   1.000
_cell.length_b   1.000
_cell.length_c   1.000
_cell.angle_alpha   90.00
_cell.angle_beta   90.00
_cell.angle_gamma   90.00
#
_symmetry.space_group_name_H-M   'P 1'
#
loop_
_entity.id
_entity.type
_entity.pdbx_description
1 polymer ?
#
loop_
_entity_poly.entity_id
_entity_poly.type
_entity_poly.pdbx_seq_one_letter_code
_entity_poly.pdbx_strand_id
1 'polypeptide(L)'
;MRAFRSLDSGGRRAIILRAFSEHGAMTDRVLCAVLGFSDMNAVRPRVTELVHAGQVIEERTVCDEVTGRRVRLCRLAPAQLELAV
;
A
#
# COMPACT_ATOMS: atom_id res chain seq x y z
N MET A 1 7.10 -10.76 -17.06
CA MET A 1 7.36 -11.04 -15.63
C MET A 1 8.46 -10.09 -15.16
N ARG A 2 8.14 -9.04 -14.40
CA ARG A 2 9.15 -8.09 -13.90
C ARG A 2 9.70 -8.59 -12.56
N ALA A 3 11.03 -8.72 -12.51
CA ALA A 3 11.77 -9.29 -11.40
C ALA A 3 12.12 -8.21 -10.37
N PHE A 4 11.70 -8.41 -9.12
CA PHE A 4 12.20 -7.65 -7.97
C PHE A 4 12.89 -8.64 -7.03
N ARG A 5 14.22 -8.73 -7.18
CA ARG A 5 15.08 -9.58 -6.35
C ARG A 5 15.25 -8.97 -4.96
N SER A 6 15.31 -9.88 -3.98
CA SER A 6 15.69 -9.76 -2.55
C SER A 6 14.77 -8.95 -1.64
N LEU A 7 14.13 -9.66 -0.70
CA LEU A 7 13.23 -9.15 0.32
C LEU A 7 13.90 -9.18 1.71
N ASP A 8 14.89 -8.33 1.96
CA ASP A 8 15.47 -8.13 3.31
C ASP A 8 14.88 -6.87 3.93
N SER A 9 13.86 -6.97 4.78
CA SER A 9 13.15 -5.85 5.47
C SER A 9 12.52 -4.75 4.56
N GLY A 10 13.10 -4.44 3.41
CA GLY A 10 12.48 -3.94 2.18
C GLY A 10 11.48 -4.92 1.59
N GLY A 11 11.40 -6.15 2.10
CA GLY A 11 10.47 -7.16 1.63
C GLY A 11 9.00 -6.75 1.66
N ARG A 12 8.53 -6.35 2.84
CA ARG A 12 7.12 -5.92 3.01
C ARG A 12 6.82 -4.61 2.29
N ARG A 13 7.77 -3.66 2.29
CA ARG A 13 7.62 -2.39 1.56
C ARG A 13 7.52 -2.63 0.06
N ALA A 14 8.37 -3.48 -0.50
CA ALA A 14 8.33 -3.85 -1.92
C ALA A 14 7.04 -4.58 -2.29
N ILE A 15 6.56 -5.51 -1.45
CA ILE A 15 5.29 -6.19 -1.67
C ILE A 15 4.11 -5.21 -1.64
N ILE A 16 4.11 -4.25 -0.72
CA ILE A 16 3.08 -3.21 -0.63
C ILE A 16 3.10 -2.29 -1.85
N LEU A 17 4.28 -1.81 -2.26
CA LEU A 17 4.43 -0.99 -3.46
C LEU A 17 3.96 -1.74 -4.70
N ARG A 18 4.31 -3.03 -4.81
CA ARG A 18 3.84 -3.90 -5.89
C ARG A 18 2.31 -4.03 -5.88
N ALA A 19 1.69 -4.23 -4.73
CA ALA A 19 0.23 -4.30 -4.63
C ALA A 19 -0.45 -3.00 -5.09
N PHE A 20 0.07 -1.83 -4.69
CA PHE A 20 -0.45 -0.55 -5.20
C PHE A 20 -0.22 -0.38 -6.71
N SER A 21 0.87 -0.91 -7.25
CA SER A 21 1.13 -0.91 -8.71
C SER A 21 0.16 -1.81 -9.47
N GLU A 22 -0.19 -2.98 -8.92
CA GLU A 22 -1.01 -4.00 -9.61
C GLU A 22 -2.51 -3.71 -9.50
N HIS A 23 -2.95 -3.14 -8.37
CA HIS A 23 -4.37 -2.97 -8.07
C HIS A 23 -4.82 -1.50 -7.95
N GLY A 24 -3.88 -0.55 -7.97
CA GLY A 24 -4.20 0.88 -7.88
C GLY A 24 -4.53 1.35 -6.46
N ALA A 25 -5.42 2.34 -6.36
CA ALA A 25 -5.77 2.97 -5.09
C ALA A 25 -6.59 2.05 -4.18
N MET A 26 -6.19 1.90 -2.92
CA MET A 26 -6.85 1.01 -1.96
C MET A 26 -6.67 1.47 -0.52
N THR A 27 -7.54 0.99 0.38
CA THR A 27 -7.41 1.25 1.82
C THR A 27 -6.41 0.28 2.44
N ASP A 28 -5.87 0.61 3.62
CA ASP A 28 -4.97 -0.28 4.38
C ASP A 28 -5.61 -1.67 4.61
N ARG A 29 -6.94 -1.75 4.73
CA ARG A 29 -7.66 -3.02 4.90
C ARG A 29 -7.71 -3.84 3.61
N VAL A 30 -8.04 -3.21 2.50
CA VAL A 30 -8.05 -3.90 1.19
C VAL A 30 -6.65 -4.39 0.86
N LEU A 31 -5.63 -3.55 1.11
CA LEU A 31 -4.23 -3.94 0.98
C LEU A 31 -3.88 -5.17 1.84
N CYS A 32 -4.31 -5.17 3.11
CA CYS A 32 -4.11 -6.30 4.02
C CYS A 32 -4.73 -7.59 3.46
N ALA A 33 -5.97 -7.52 2.94
CA ALA A 33 -6.67 -8.65 2.36
C ALA A 33 -6.03 -9.15 1.06
N VAL A 34 -5.65 -8.24 0.15
CA VAL A 34 -4.95 -8.55 -1.11
C VAL A 34 -3.63 -9.26 -0.85
N LEU A 35 -2.90 -8.84 0.19
CA LEU A 35 -1.63 -9.45 0.57
C LEU A 35 -1.77 -10.71 1.43
N GLY A 36 -3.00 -11.12 1.76
CA GLY A 36 -3.26 -12.32 2.56
C GLY A 36 -2.85 -12.20 4.03
N PHE A 37 -2.70 -10.99 4.56
CA PHE A 37 -2.39 -10.77 5.96
C PHE A 37 -3.67 -10.79 6.80
N SER A 38 -3.61 -11.46 7.96
CA SER A 38 -4.70 -11.49 8.94
C SER A 38 -4.70 -10.28 9.89
N ASP A 39 -3.54 -9.64 10.08
CA ASP A 39 -3.37 -8.49 10.96
C ASP A 39 -3.05 -7.22 10.17
N MET A 40 -3.89 -6.19 10.33
CA MET A 40 -3.66 -4.86 9.74
C MET A 40 -2.33 -4.23 10.18
N ASN A 41 -1.79 -4.59 11.35
CA ASN A 41 -0.49 -4.10 11.81
C ASN A 41 0.67 -4.62 10.95
N ALA A 42 0.45 -5.65 10.12
CA ALA A 42 1.44 -6.10 9.13
C ALA A 42 1.67 -5.05 8.02
N VAL A 43 0.66 -4.22 7.71
CA VAL A 43 0.72 -3.24 6.62
C VAL A 43 0.80 -1.79 7.10
N ARG A 44 0.05 -1.40 8.15
CA ARG A 44 -0.11 0.02 8.53
C ARG A 44 1.21 0.77 8.80
N PRO A 45 2.17 0.24 9.59
CA PRO A 45 3.43 0.94 9.83
C PRO A 45 4.21 1.14 8.54
N ARG A 46 4.17 0.15 7.63
CA ARG A 46 4.90 0.20 6.36
C ARG A 46 4.24 1.16 5.37
N VAL A 47 2.92 1.21 5.31
CA VAL A 47 2.20 2.21 4.52
C VAL A 47 2.54 3.61 5.02
N THR A 48 2.52 3.85 6.33
CA THR A 48 2.91 5.14 6.91
C THR A 48 4.36 5.53 6.56
N GLU A 49 5.30 4.59 6.66
CA GLU A 49 6.69 4.83 6.22
C GLU A 49 6.78 5.20 4.73
N LEU A 50 6.05 4.50 3.86
CA LEU A 50 6.03 4.77 2.41
C LEU A 50 5.39 6.12 2.08
N VAL A 51 4.38 6.54 2.86
CA VAL A 51 3.78 7.87 2.75
C VAL A 51 4.77 8.94 3.16
N HIS A 52 5.47 8.76 4.29
CA HIS A 52 6.51 9.71 4.73
C HIS A 52 7.70 9.77 3.75
N ALA A 53 8.01 8.67 3.08
CA ALA A 53 9.03 8.62 2.03
C ALA A 53 8.55 9.19 0.68
N GLY A 54 7.29 9.62 0.55
CA GLY A 54 6.73 10.17 -0.69
C GLY A 54 6.50 9.15 -1.81
N GLN A 55 6.56 7.85 -1.51
CA GLN A 55 6.38 6.76 -2.48
C GLN A 55 4.91 6.36 -2.64
N VAL A 56 4.12 6.59 -1.59
CA VAL A 56 2.66 6.40 -1.54
C VAL A 56 2.05 7.72 -1.11
N ILE A 57 0.85 8.04 -1.57
CA ILE A 57 0.10 9.23 -1.16
C ILE A 57 -1.28 8.85 -0.66
N GLU A 58 -1.78 9.61 0.30
CA GLU A 58 -3.19 9.56 0.71
C GLU A 58 -4.00 10.38 -0.29
N GLU A 59 -4.81 9.71 -1.12
CA GLU A 59 -5.59 10.37 -2.17
C GLU A 59 -6.85 11.02 -1.60
N ARG A 60 -7.57 10.30 -0.74
CA ARG A 60 -8.78 10.77 -0.07
C ARG A 60 -9.10 9.90 1.13
N THR A 61 -10.11 10.31 1.89
CA THR A 61 -10.67 9.52 2.98
C THR A 61 -12.01 8.93 2.56
N VAL A 62 -12.21 7.64 2.81
CA VAL A 62 -13.45 6.89 2.51
C VAL A 62 -14.07 6.35 3.80
N CYS A 63 -15.37 6.07 3.79
CA CYS A 63 -16.02 5.40 4.91
C CYS A 63 -15.74 3.90 4.82
N ASP A 64 -15.29 3.30 5.91
CA ASP A 64 -15.16 1.87 6.03
C ASP A 64 -16.50 1.24 6.43
N GLU A 65 -17.09 0.44 5.54
CA GLU A 65 -18.45 -0.11 5.72
C GLU A 65 -18.57 -1.07 6.91
N VAL A 66 -17.47 -1.69 7.33
CA VAL A 66 -17.46 -2.65 8.45
C VAL A 66 -17.44 -1.94 9.80
N THR A 67 -16.66 -0.87 9.93
CA THR A 67 -16.46 -0.17 11.22
C THR A 67 -17.19 1.17 11.31
N GLY A 68 -17.72 1.67 10.20
CA GLY A 68 -18.30 3.02 10.08
C GLY A 68 -17.29 4.16 10.21
N ARG A 69 -15.99 3.85 10.24
CA ARG A 69 -14.93 4.85 10.46
C ARG A 69 -14.42 5.40 9.14
N ARG A 70 -13.99 6.66 9.17
CA ARG A 70 -13.24 7.27 8.08
C ARG A 70 -11.83 6.67 8.01
N VAL A 71 -11.49 6.08 6.88
CA VAL A 71 -10.17 5.47 6.60
C VAL A 71 -9.55 6.07 5.36
N ARG A 72 -8.23 6.15 5.32
CA ARG A 72 -7.49 6.65 4.15
C ARG A 72 -7.55 5.68 2.98
N LEU A 73 -7.67 6.23 1.78
CA LEU A 73 -7.44 5.57 0.51
C LEU A 73 -6.07 6.02 0.00
N CYS A 74 -5.16 5.06 -0.17
CA CYS A 74 -3.78 5.31 -0.55
C CYS A 74 -3.53 4.82 -1.98
N ARG A 75 -2.59 5.45 -2.68
CA ARG A 75 -2.10 5.01 -3.99
C ARG A 75 -0.61 5.30 -4.18
N LEU A 76 0.00 4.72 -5.21
CA LEU A 76 1.37 5.12 -5.60
C LEU A 76 1.43 6.61 -5.91
N ALA A 77 2.51 7.24 -5.45
CA ALA A 77 2.85 8.59 -5.85
C ALA A 77 3.08 8.63 -7.37
N PRO A 78 2.73 9.73 -8.07
CA PRO A 78 2.92 9.83 -9.52
C PRO A 78 4.35 9.50 -9.97
N ALA A 79 5.36 10.04 -9.28
CA ALA A 79 6.77 9.76 -9.58
C ALA A 79 7.15 8.28 -9.38
N GLN A 80 6.50 7.59 -8.43
CA GLN A 80 6.73 6.16 -8.19
C GLN A 80 6.00 5.28 -9.21
N LEU A 81 4.86 5.75 -9.73
CA LEU A 81 4.09 5.06 -10.77
C LEU A 81 4.86 5.04 -12.10
N GLU A 82 5.52 6.14 -12.45
CA GLU A 82 6.38 6.24 -13.66
C GLU A 82 7.53 5.22 -13.66
N LEU A 83 8.06 4.88 -12.49
CA LEU A 83 9.10 3.85 -12.33
C LEU A 83 8.56 2.41 -12.42
N ALA A 84 7.25 2.22 -12.29
CA ALA A 84 6.62 0.91 -12.29
C ALA A 84 6.15 0.45 -13.69
N VAL A 85 5.97 1.39 -14.63
CA VAL A 85 5.57 1.18 -16.05
C VAL A 85 6.75 0.72 -16.91
#